data_AF-J3JIF0-F1
#
_entry.id   AF-J3JIF0-F1
#
_cell.length_a   1.000
_cell.length_b   1.000
_cell.length_c   1.000
_cell.angle_alpha   90.00
_cell.angle_beta   90.00
_cell.angle_gamma   90.00
#
_symmetry.space_group_name_H-M   'P 1'
#
loop_
_entity.id
_entity.type
_entity.pdbx_description
1 polymer ?
#
loop_
_entity_poly.entity_id
_entity_poly.type
_entity_poly.pdbx_seq_one_letter_code
_entity_poly.pdbx_strand_id
1 'polypeptide(L)'
;MGAASRPALSRGAVRGLVAILALFLVAIMSQLSPQASADENKSVNVSNLSLTRVDGNNVEHDGKLSIYDLARLSFDWSGVDANLKSGDSFTIGLGDYFSNLQNSDTHR
;
A
#
# COMPACT_ATOMS: atom_id res chain seq x y z
N MET A 1 -55.36 -22.34 43.23
CA MET A 1 -53.88 -22.34 43.24
C MET A 1 -53.42 -22.80 41.87
N GLY A 2 -52.67 -21.98 41.12
CA GLY A 2 -52.14 -22.37 39.81
C GLY A 2 -51.82 -21.18 38.92
N ALA A 3 -50.78 -20.42 39.28
CA ALA A 3 -50.25 -19.35 38.44
C ALA A 3 -49.49 -19.95 37.24
N ALA A 4 -49.87 -19.60 36.02
CA ALA A 4 -49.04 -19.85 34.84
C ALA A 4 -47.85 -18.87 34.83
N SER A 5 -46.67 -19.38 35.17
CA SER A 5 -45.35 -18.77 34.95
C SER A 5 -44.75 -19.38 33.68
N ARG A 6 -43.98 -18.77 32.78
CA ARG A 6 -43.43 -17.42 32.49
C ARG A 6 -42.98 -17.50 31.00
N PRO A 7 -42.89 -16.39 30.26
CA PRO A 7 -42.37 -16.41 28.89
C PRO A 7 -40.85 -16.65 28.90
N ALA A 8 -40.35 -17.52 28.03
CA ALA A 8 -38.91 -17.72 27.85
C ALA A 8 -38.49 -17.75 26.37
N LEU A 9 -39.02 -16.82 25.58
CA LEU A 9 -38.40 -16.42 24.31
C LEU A 9 -37.56 -15.16 24.60
N SER A 10 -36.34 -15.32 25.09
CA SER A 10 -35.49 -14.14 25.36
C SER A 10 -34.00 -14.44 25.27
N ARG A 11 -33.51 -15.59 25.75
CA ARG A 11 -32.04 -15.81 25.81
C ARG A 11 -31.39 -16.14 24.46
N GLY A 12 -32.09 -16.81 23.54
CA GLY A 12 -31.54 -17.21 22.25
C GLY A 12 -31.44 -16.06 21.24
N ALA A 13 -32.51 -15.26 21.13
CA ALA A 13 -32.57 -14.12 20.22
C ALA A 13 -31.56 -13.01 20.61
N VAL A 14 -31.42 -12.74 21.91
CA VAL A 14 -30.45 -11.75 22.41
C VAL A 14 -29.01 -12.19 22.13
N ARG A 15 -28.69 -13.49 22.27
CA ARG A 15 -27.36 -14.03 21.96
C ARG A 15 -27.01 -13.94 20.48
N GLY A 16 -27.97 -14.24 19.59
CA GLY A 16 -27.78 -14.12 18.15
C GLY A 16 -27.56 -12.68 17.70
N LEU A 17 -28.35 -11.74 18.25
CA LEU A 17 -28.20 -10.32 17.95
C LEU A 17 -26.83 -9.77 18.38
N VAL A 18 -26.35 -10.18 19.55
CA VAL A 18 -25.02 -9.78 20.06
C VAL A 18 -23.89 -10.32 19.19
N ALA A 19 -23.98 -11.57 18.72
CA ALA A 19 -22.97 -12.15 17.84
C ALA A 19 -22.89 -11.44 16.48
N ILE A 20 -24.04 -11.10 15.90
CA ILE A 20 -24.12 -10.36 14.63
C ILE A 20 -23.53 -8.96 14.81
N LEU A 21 -23.91 -8.24 15.88
CA LEU A 21 -23.35 -6.92 16.17
C LEU A 21 -21.82 -6.96 16.34
N ALA A 22 -21.30 -7.98 17.00
CA ALA A 22 -19.85 -8.15 17.19
C ALA A 22 -19.12 -8.37 15.85
N LEU A 23 -19.66 -9.21 14.96
CA LEU A 23 -19.08 -9.44 13.63
C LEU A 23 -19.14 -8.17 12.76
N PHE A 24 -20.25 -7.44 12.80
CA PHE A 24 -20.36 -6.15 12.11
C PHE A 24 -19.35 -5.14 12.64
N LEU A 25 -19.16 -5.05 13.95
CA LEU A 25 -18.19 -4.13 14.55
C LEU A 25 -16.77 -4.49 14.13
N VAL A 26 -16.40 -5.78 14.14
CA VAL A 26 -15.09 -6.26 13.66
C VAL A 26 -14.87 -5.92 12.18
N ALA A 27 -15.89 -6.10 11.33
CA ALA A 27 -15.81 -5.75 9.92
C ALA A 27 -15.60 -4.24 9.69
N ILE A 28 -16.33 -3.39 10.41
CA ILE A 28 -16.18 -1.92 10.33
C ILE A 28 -14.81 -1.49 10.85
N MET A 29 -14.34 -2.06 11.96
CA MET A 29 -13.02 -1.73 12.53
C MET A 29 -11.87 -2.16 11.60
N SER A 30 -12.02 -3.27 10.86
CA SER A 30 -11.02 -3.75 9.89
C SER A 30 -10.92 -2.84 8.65
N GLN A 31 -11.96 -2.08 8.33
CA GLN A 31 -11.94 -1.08 7.25
C GLN A 31 -11.34 0.26 7.70
N LEU A 32 -11.24 0.47 9.01
CA LEU A 32 -10.70 1.70 9.62
C LEU A 32 -9.26 1.55 10.08
N SER A 33 -8.66 0.35 10.00
CA SER A 33 -7.24 0.20 10.26
C SER A 33 -6.48 1.00 9.21
N PRO A 34 -5.65 1.99 9.61
CA PRO A 34 -4.73 2.62 8.68
C PRO A 34 -3.95 1.51 7.99
N GLN A 35 -3.83 1.56 6.66
CA GLN A 35 -2.79 0.75 6.04
C GLN A 35 -1.49 1.18 6.69
N ALA A 36 -0.88 0.27 7.46
CA ALA A 36 0.41 0.53 8.07
C ALA A 36 1.40 0.68 6.92
N SER A 37 1.65 1.91 6.50
CA SER A 37 2.89 2.21 5.80
C SER A 37 3.95 2.15 6.89
N ALA A 38 4.80 1.14 6.86
CA ALA A 38 6.03 1.22 7.64
C ALA A 38 6.77 2.48 7.19
N ASP A 39 7.39 3.16 8.15
CA ASP A 39 8.26 4.30 7.85
C ASP A 39 9.34 3.87 6.85
N GLU A 40 9.76 4.79 5.99
CA GLU A 40 10.72 4.47 4.93
C GLU A 40 12.01 3.90 5.53
N ASN A 41 12.43 2.72 5.05
CA ASN A 41 13.68 2.12 5.51
C ASN A 41 14.87 2.76 4.79
N LYS A 42 15.38 3.86 5.38
CA LYS A 42 16.51 4.64 4.84
C LYS A 42 17.86 3.90 4.83
N SER A 43 17.90 2.68 5.35
CA SER A 43 19.10 1.84 5.33
C SER A 43 19.17 0.95 4.09
N VAL A 44 18.13 0.92 3.25
CA VAL A 44 18.20 0.33 1.90
C VAL A 44 19.13 1.20 1.05
N ASN A 45 20.18 0.59 0.52
CA ASN A 45 21.09 1.27 -0.38
C ASN A 45 20.57 1.13 -1.83
N VAL A 46 20.41 2.27 -2.51
CA VAL A 46 20.12 2.32 -3.95
C VAL A 46 21.35 2.87 -4.67
N SER A 47 21.75 2.22 -5.75
CA SER A 47 22.96 2.57 -6.49
C SER A 47 22.77 2.36 -8.00
N ASN A 48 23.76 2.78 -8.80
CA ASN A 48 23.75 2.65 -10.26
C ASN A 48 22.47 3.18 -10.92
N LEU A 49 21.88 4.23 -10.34
CA LEU A 49 20.67 4.87 -10.83
C LEU A 49 20.94 5.51 -12.20
N SER A 50 20.17 5.12 -13.22
CA SER A 50 20.24 5.72 -14.55
C SER A 50 18.87 5.86 -15.20
N LEU A 51 18.75 6.90 -16.03
CA LEU A 51 17.62 7.09 -16.91
C LEU A 51 18.11 7.02 -18.35
N THR A 52 17.67 5.98 -19.07
CA THR A 52 18.07 5.72 -20.46
C THR A 52 16.91 6.05 -21.38
N ARG A 53 17.15 6.83 -22.44
CA ARG A 53 16.14 7.11 -23.45
C ARG A 53 15.78 5.83 -24.19
N VAL A 54 14.48 5.56 -24.31
CA VAL A 54 13.96 4.41 -25.04
C VAL A 54 12.78 4.79 -25.93
N ASP A 55 12.42 3.92 -26.87
CA ASP A 55 11.16 4.04 -27.63
C ASP A 55 10.02 3.21 -27.01
N GLY A 56 8.86 3.19 -27.67
CA GLY A 56 7.67 2.44 -27.21
C GLY A 56 7.85 0.92 -27.16
N ASN A 57 8.91 0.39 -27.78
CA ASN A 57 9.28 -1.03 -27.72
C ASN A 57 10.42 -1.28 -26.72
N ASN A 58 10.79 -0.28 -25.91
CA ASN A 58 11.86 -0.32 -24.92
C ASN A 58 13.27 -0.49 -25.53
N VAL A 59 13.46 -0.13 -26.80
CA VAL A 59 14.77 -0.11 -27.46
C VAL A 59 15.51 1.18 -27.08
N GLU A 60 16.78 1.07 -26.73
CA GLU A 60 17.62 2.21 -26.34
C GLU A 60 17.94 3.12 -27.52
N HIS A 61 18.00 4.43 -27.25
CA HIS A 61 18.41 5.45 -28.22
C HIS A 61 19.46 6.38 -27.62
N ASP A 62 20.42 6.78 -28.45
CA ASP A 62 21.46 7.72 -28.05
C ASP A 62 20.91 9.13 -27.77
N GLY A 63 21.66 9.88 -26.96
CA GLY A 63 21.41 11.28 -26.69
C GLY A 63 20.80 11.57 -25.32
N LYS A 64 20.59 12.87 -25.04
CA LYS A 64 20.03 13.35 -23.77
C LYS A 64 18.51 13.20 -23.77
N LEU A 65 17.92 12.92 -22.61
CA LEU A 65 16.47 12.98 -22.43
C LEU A 65 15.90 14.39 -22.67
N SER A 66 14.73 14.42 -23.28
CA SER A 66 13.92 15.59 -23.58
C SER A 66 12.53 15.43 -22.96
N ILE A 67 11.76 16.52 -22.92
CA ILE A 67 10.38 16.51 -22.46
C ILE A 67 9.57 15.53 -23.33
N TYR A 68 8.76 14.68 -22.67
CA TYR A 68 7.91 13.65 -23.29
C TYR A 68 8.65 12.43 -23.88
N ASP A 69 9.96 12.32 -23.69
CA ASP A 69 10.64 11.07 -24.00
C ASP A 69 10.16 9.94 -23.10
N LEU A 70 10.14 8.73 -23.65
CA LEU A 70 10.10 7.53 -22.84
C LEU A 70 11.50 7.27 -22.30
N ALA A 71 11.58 7.03 -20.99
CA ALA A 71 12.83 6.73 -20.31
C ALA A 71 12.66 5.44 -19.50
N ARG A 72 13.67 4.58 -19.55
CA ARG A 72 13.78 3.44 -18.65
C ARG A 72 14.63 3.83 -17.45
N LEU A 73 14.06 3.68 -16.26
CA LEU A 73 14.77 3.77 -14.99
C LEU A 73 15.46 2.43 -14.71
N SER A 74 16.78 2.44 -14.49
CA SER A 74 17.55 1.29 -14.04
C SER A 74 18.25 1.63 -12.73
N PHE A 75 18.33 0.68 -11.81
CA PHE A 75 18.98 0.85 -10.52
C PHE A 75 19.32 -0.52 -9.92
N ASP A 76 20.34 -0.55 -9.09
CA ASP A 76 20.62 -1.63 -8.17
C ASP A 76 20.15 -1.26 -6.76
N TRP A 77 19.80 -2.26 -5.96
CA TRP A 77 19.47 -2.04 -4.55
C TRP A 77 20.02 -3.16 -3.67
N SER A 78 20.32 -2.82 -2.43
CA SER A 78 20.77 -3.75 -1.40
C SER A 78 20.08 -3.46 -0.08
N GLY A 79 19.47 -4.49 0.51
CA GLY A 79 18.87 -4.46 1.85
C GLY A 79 19.71 -5.16 2.92
N VAL A 80 20.95 -5.53 2.63
CA VAL A 80 21.79 -6.35 3.52
C VAL A 80 21.93 -5.72 4.91
N ASP A 81 22.11 -4.40 4.97
CA ASP A 81 22.26 -3.66 6.23
C ASP A 81 20.93 -3.07 6.74
N ALA A 82 19.82 -3.33 6.05
CA ALA A 82 18.56 -2.63 6.29
C ALA A 82 17.66 -3.29 7.35
N ASN A 83 17.99 -4.51 7.81
CA ASN A 83 17.15 -5.28 8.76
C ASN A 83 15.67 -5.29 8.35
N LEU A 84 15.41 -5.65 7.08
CA LEU A 84 14.10 -5.57 6.46
C LEU A 84 13.03 -6.36 7.21
N LYS A 85 11.87 -5.73 7.40
CA LYS A 85 10.67 -6.35 7.97
C LYS A 85 9.54 -6.39 6.94
N SER A 86 8.59 -7.30 7.15
CA SER A 86 7.38 -7.33 6.34
C SER A 86 6.63 -5.99 6.47
N GLY A 87 6.38 -5.35 5.33
CA GLY A 87 5.74 -4.03 5.27
C GLY A 87 6.71 -2.86 5.08
N ASP A 88 8.02 -3.08 5.18
CA ASP A 88 9.02 -2.04 4.89
C ASP A 88 8.95 -1.59 3.42
N SER A 89 9.20 -0.31 3.21
CA SER A 89 9.27 0.31 1.88
C SER A 89 10.49 1.23 1.76
N PHE A 90 10.90 1.53 0.54
CA PHE A 90 11.93 2.52 0.23
C PHE A 90 11.54 3.29 -1.03
N THR A 91 12.00 4.53 -1.15
CA THR A 91 11.73 5.41 -2.29
C THR A 91 12.94 5.50 -3.20
N ILE A 92 12.70 5.55 -4.50
CA ILE A 92 13.72 5.87 -5.49
C ILE A 92 13.35 7.23 -6.10
N GLY A 93 14.18 8.23 -5.86
CA GLY A 93 14.04 9.54 -6.49
C GLY A 93 14.57 9.55 -7.93
N LEU A 94 13.95 10.34 -8.80
CA LEU A 94 14.44 10.59 -10.17
C LEU A 94 15.44 11.77 -10.25
N GLY A 95 15.80 12.35 -9.11
CA GLY A 95 16.57 13.60 -9.01
C GLY A 95 15.70 14.84 -9.23
N ASP A 96 16.34 16.00 -9.42
CA ASP A 96 15.65 17.30 -9.45
C ASP A 96 15.06 17.66 -10.82
N TYR A 97 15.47 16.96 -11.88
CA TYR A 97 15.21 17.37 -13.27
C TYR A 97 14.12 16.56 -13.98
N PHE A 98 13.71 15.42 -13.42
CA PHE A 98 12.78 14.51 -14.07
C PHE A 98 11.58 14.19 -13.17
N SER A 99 10.39 14.13 -13.77
CA SER A 99 9.16 13.71 -13.12
C SER A 99 8.50 12.58 -13.89
N ASN A 100 7.79 11.70 -13.18
CA ASN A 100 6.99 10.67 -13.82
C ASN A 100 5.64 11.28 -14.24
N LEU A 101 5.47 11.52 -15.54
CA LEU A 101 4.24 12.09 -16.11
C LEU A 101 3.00 11.22 -15.91
N GLN A 102 3.18 9.90 -15.74
CA GLN A 102 2.08 8.95 -15.58
C GLN A 102 1.52 8.92 -14.15
N ASN A 103 2.22 9.50 -13.17
CA ASN A 103 1.78 9.59 -11.77
C ASN A 103 0.99 10.88 -11.46
N SER A 104 0.44 11.54 -12.49
CA SER A 104 -0.31 12.79 -12.36
C SER A 104 -1.66 12.65 -11.64
N ASP A 105 -2.19 11.43 -11.48
CA ASP A 105 -3.57 11.18 -11.04
C ASP A 105 -3.74 10.88 -9.54
N THR A 106 -2.68 10.87 -8.73
CA THR A 106 -2.77 10.36 -7.34
C THR A 106 -2.99 11.44 -6.27
N HIS A 107 -3.05 12.73 -6.62
CA HIS A 107 -3.35 13.82 -5.69
C HIS A 107 -4.33 14.85 -6.30
N ARG A 108 -5.63 14.57 -6.24
CA ARG A 108 -6.70 15.59 -6.24
C ARG A 108 -7.76 15.24 -5.21
#